data_AF-A0A2N8N352-F1
#
_entry.id   AF-A0A2N8N352-F1
#
_cell.length_a   1.000
_cell.length_b   1.000
_cell.length_c   1.000
_cell.angle_alpha   90.00
_cell.angle_beta   90.00
_cell.angle_gamma   90.00
#
_symmetry.space_group_name_H-M   'P 1'
#
loop_
_entity.id
_entity.type
_entity.pdbx_description
1 polymer ?
#
loop_
_entity_poly.entity_id
_entity_poly.type
_entity_poly.pdbx_seq_one_letter_code
_entity_poly.pdbx_strand_id
1 'polypeptide(L)'
;MTFDIIGLCADRPDPATALESVLPLNGGLTASTVEGGPVVQLRHPDGRLLVSIEDPRLVRVPGEARRLLGVEIEVPHPVWWVESRAPDEDPEAEAVARAFTEALVGGTGGLSWSSR
;
A
#
# COMPACT_ATOMS: atom_id res chain seq x y z
N MET A 1 -3.05 -4.66 16.94
CA MET A 1 -4.02 -4.65 15.83
C MET A 1 -3.33 -4.03 14.61
N THR A 2 -3.95 -4.08 13.43
CA THR A 2 -3.40 -3.50 12.20
C THR A 2 -4.47 -2.71 11.47
N PHE A 3 -4.06 -1.69 10.71
CA PHE A 3 -4.91 -0.99 9.76
C PHE A 3 -4.39 -1.17 8.34
N ASP A 4 -5.27 -0.90 7.38
CA ASP A 4 -4.98 -1.00 5.96
C ASP A 4 -5.04 0.38 5.31
N ILE A 5 -4.06 0.66 4.42
CA ILE A 5 -4.10 1.74 3.44
C ILE A 5 -4.17 1.12 2.06
N ILE A 6 -5.18 1.53 1.29
CA ILE A 6 -5.45 1.06 -0.06
C ILE A 6 -5.03 2.12 -1.06
N GLY A 7 -4.14 1.76 -1.98
CA GLY A 7 -3.84 2.53 -3.19
C GLY A 7 -4.76 2.08 -4.33
N LEU A 8 -5.51 3.02 -4.90
CA LEU A 8 -6.36 2.84 -6.06
C LEU A 8 -5.71 3.53 -7.26
N CYS A 9 -4.89 2.78 -8.00
CA CYS A 9 -4.04 3.26 -9.08
C CYS A 9 -4.77 3.24 -10.43
N ALA A 10 -4.69 4.33 -11.19
CA ALA A 10 -5.32 4.41 -12.52
C ALA A 10 -4.58 3.54 -13.55
N ASP A 11 -3.24 3.56 -13.52
CA ASP A 11 -2.37 2.70 -14.31
C ASP A 11 -1.84 1.51 -13.51
N ARG A 12 -1.27 0.50 -14.21
CA ARG A 12 -0.65 -0.66 -13.55
C ARG A 12 0.53 -0.18 -12.69
N PRO A 13 0.48 -0.33 -11.36
CA PRO A 13 1.58 0.07 -10.52
C PRO A 13 2.76 -0.90 -10.68
N ASP A 14 3.95 -0.35 -10.51
CA ASP A 14 5.16 -1.09 -10.17
C ASP A 14 5.51 -0.79 -8.70
N PRO A 15 5.14 -1.68 -7.75
CA PRO A 15 5.44 -1.47 -6.33
C PRO A 15 6.93 -1.32 -6.05
N ALA A 16 7.82 -1.91 -6.86
CA ALA A 16 9.26 -1.77 -6.67
C ALA A 16 9.71 -0.31 -6.77
N THR A 17 9.21 0.42 -7.76
CA THR A 17 9.48 1.86 -7.91
C THR A 17 9.01 2.66 -6.69
N ALA A 18 7.82 2.36 -6.15
CA ALA A 18 7.32 3.02 -4.94
C ALA A 18 8.14 2.65 -3.70
N LEU A 19 8.58 1.39 -3.59
CA LEU A 19 9.45 0.91 -2.51
C LEU A 19 10.78 1.66 -2.50
N GLU A 20 11.43 1.84 -3.66
CA GLU A 20 12.70 2.56 -3.76
C GLU A 20 12.63 3.98 -3.19
N SER A 21 11.48 4.63 -3.29
CA SER A 21 11.28 5.98 -2.74
C SER A 21 11.24 6.02 -1.20
N VAL A 22 10.84 4.93 -0.55
CA VAL A 22 10.67 4.85 0.90
C VAL A 22 11.80 4.09 1.60
N LEU A 23 12.60 3.30 0.88
CA LEU A 23 13.74 2.58 1.45
C LEU A 23 14.74 3.49 2.21
N PRO A 24 15.04 4.73 1.76
CA PRO A 24 15.94 5.62 2.51
C PRO A 24 15.36 6.19 3.81
N LEU A 25 14.06 6.05 4.07
CA LEU A 25 13.42 6.59 5.27
C LEU A 25 13.93 5.88 6.54
N ASN A 26 13.81 6.58 7.67
CA ASN A 26 14.10 6.06 9.01
C ASN A 26 15.45 5.35 9.14
N GLY A 27 16.48 5.89 8.48
CA GLY A 27 17.83 5.34 8.56
C GLY A 27 18.10 4.12 7.68
N GLY A 28 17.17 3.75 6.79
CA GLY A 28 17.35 2.69 5.80
C GLY A 28 16.47 1.48 6.06
N LEU A 29 15.25 1.50 5.55
CA LEU A 29 14.34 0.35 5.59
C LEU A 29 14.88 -0.80 4.74
N THR A 30 14.43 -2.01 5.06
CA THR A 30 14.70 -3.21 4.27
C THR A 30 13.40 -3.76 3.69
N ALA A 31 13.44 -4.16 2.42
CA ALA A 31 12.33 -4.84 1.75
C ALA A 31 12.67 -6.32 1.57
N SER A 32 11.72 -7.20 1.87
CA SER A 32 11.86 -8.64 1.65
C SER A 32 10.52 -9.26 1.26
N THR A 33 10.55 -10.27 0.40
CA THR A 33 9.35 -11.05 0.05
C THR A 33 9.20 -12.22 1.03
N VAL A 34 7.99 -12.45 1.52
CA VAL A 34 7.72 -13.58 2.43
C VAL A 34 7.76 -14.89 1.64
N GLU A 35 8.46 -15.91 2.16
CA GLU A 35 8.46 -17.24 1.54
C GLU A 35 7.04 -17.78 1.38
N GLY A 36 6.67 -18.11 0.14
CA GLY A 36 5.38 -18.70 -0.20
C GLY A 36 4.22 -17.73 -0.40
N GLY A 37 4.44 -16.40 -0.45
CA GLY A 37 3.35 -15.43 -0.59
C GLY A 37 3.62 -14.23 -1.51
N PRO A 38 2.55 -13.59 -2.02
CA PRO A 38 2.59 -12.38 -2.84
C PRO A 38 2.83 -11.10 -2.02
N VAL A 39 3.58 -11.21 -0.92
CA VAL A 39 3.65 -10.17 0.11
C VAL A 39 5.08 -9.66 0.25
N VAL A 40 5.26 -8.36 0.03
CA VAL A 40 6.50 -7.65 0.36
C VAL A 40 6.37 -7.04 1.74
N GLN A 41 7.42 -7.18 2.56
CA GLN A 41 7.50 -6.59 3.89
C GLN A 41 8.58 -5.53 3.94
N LEU A 42 8.19 -4.33 4.37
CA LEU A 42 9.09 -3.26 4.79
C LEU A 42 9.37 -3.38 6.28
N ARG A 43 10.65 -3.41 6.63
CA ARG A 43 11.13 -3.55 8.00
C ARG A 43 12.10 -2.44 8.36
N HIS A 44 12.00 -1.97 9.59
CA HIS A 44 12.98 -1.06 10.19
C HIS A 44 14.35 -1.80 10.33
N PRO A 45 15.49 -1.08 10.35
CA PRO A 45 16.82 -1.68 10.58
C PRO A 45 16.94 -2.64 11.77
N ASP A 46 16.14 -2.46 12.82
CA ASP A 46 16.10 -3.35 13.99
C ASP A 46 15.32 -4.67 13.75
N GLY A 47 14.76 -4.86 12.56
CA GLY A 47 13.98 -6.04 12.16
C GLY A 47 12.47 -5.92 12.39
N ARG A 48 11.99 -4.85 13.04
CA ARG A 48 10.57 -4.61 13.29
C ARG A 48 9.80 -4.46 11.96
N LEU A 49 8.67 -5.14 11.85
CA LEU A 49 7.77 -5.03 10.70
C LEU A 49 7.04 -3.68 10.74
N LEU A 50 7.17 -2.91 9.66
CA LEU A 50 6.46 -1.64 9.50
C LEU A 50 5.25 -1.81 8.58
N VAL A 51 5.44 -2.38 7.38
CA VAL A 51 4.38 -2.50 6.38
C VAL A 51 4.45 -3.85 5.69
N SER A 52 3.31 -4.49 5.49
CA SER A 52 3.15 -5.60 4.53
C SER A 52 2.36 -5.11 3.34
N ILE A 53 2.82 -5.40 2.12
CA ILE A 53 2.24 -4.94 0.87
C ILE A 53 1.83 -6.15 0.06
N GLU A 54 0.55 -6.24 -0.28
CA GLU A 54 -0.01 -7.28 -1.14
C GLU A 54 0.24 -6.95 -2.62
N ASP A 55 0.35 -7.99 -3.46
CA ASP A 55 0.48 -7.83 -4.91
C ASP A 55 -0.64 -6.98 -5.52
N PRO A 56 -0.33 -6.14 -6.53
CA PRO A 56 -1.34 -5.38 -7.24
C PRO A 56 -2.39 -6.25 -7.93
N ARG A 57 -3.67 -5.94 -7.68
CA ARG A 57 -4.81 -6.65 -8.28
C ARG A 57 -5.65 -5.69 -9.11
N LEU A 58 -5.94 -6.06 -10.35
CA LEU A 58 -6.83 -5.27 -11.19
C LEU A 58 -8.29 -5.58 -10.86
N VAL A 59 -9.01 -4.58 -10.36
CA VAL A 59 -10.46 -4.64 -10.12
C VAL A 59 -11.19 -4.25 -11.41
N ARG A 60 -11.89 -5.22 -11.99
CA ARG A 60 -12.55 -5.10 -13.32
C ARG A 60 -14.08 -5.01 -13.26
N VAL A 61 -14.65 -5.12 -12.06
CA VAL A 61 -16.10 -5.11 -11.87
C VAL A 61 -16.53 -3.69 -11.48
N PRO A 62 -17.42 -3.04 -12.25
CA PRO A 62 -17.93 -1.72 -11.91
C PRO A 62 -18.51 -1.67 -10.50
N GLY A 63 -18.09 -0.70 -9.70
CA GLY A 63 -18.56 -0.51 -8.32
C GLY A 63 -17.96 -1.47 -7.27
N GLU A 64 -17.16 -2.46 -7.66
CA GLU A 64 -16.60 -3.43 -6.72
C GLU A 64 -15.64 -2.79 -5.70
N ALA A 65 -14.74 -1.91 -6.15
CA ALA A 65 -13.84 -1.19 -5.24
C ALA A 65 -14.62 -0.33 -4.22
N ARG A 66 -15.69 0.35 -4.67
CA ARG A 66 -16.59 1.10 -3.79
C ARG A 66 -17.25 0.20 -2.74
N ARG A 67 -17.76 -0.96 -3.17
CA ARG A 67 -18.39 -1.96 -2.30
C ARG A 67 -17.42 -2.52 -1.26
N LEU A 68 -16.18 -2.83 -1.66
CA LEU A 68 -15.14 -3.37 -0.77
C LEU A 68 -14.69 -2.35 0.27
N LEU A 69 -14.55 -1.08 -0.12
CA LEU A 69 -14.16 0.01 0.78
C LEU A 69 -15.32 0.53 1.64
N GLY A 70 -16.57 0.19 1.31
CA GLY A 70 -17.75 0.67 2.02
C GLY A 70 -17.96 2.20 1.90
N VAL A 71 -17.50 2.80 0.81
CA VAL A 71 -17.57 4.26 0.60
C VAL A 71 -18.70 4.64 -0.36
N GLU A 72 -19.16 5.88 -0.28
CA GLU A 72 -20.17 6.41 -1.20
C GLU A 72 -19.60 7.21 -2.38
N ILE A 73 -18.32 7.56 -2.31
CA ILE A 73 -17.62 8.32 -3.36
C ILE A 73 -17.48 7.49 -4.64
N GLU A 74 -17.37 8.20 -5.76
CA GLU A 74 -17.01 7.58 -7.04
C GLU A 74 -15.57 7.10 -7.00
N VAL A 75 -15.36 5.85 -7.43
CA VAL A 75 -14.04 5.21 -7.51
C VAL A 75 -13.75 4.92 -8.97
N PRO A 76 -12.54 5.22 -9.48
CA PRO A 76 -12.16 4.92 -10.86
C PRO A 76 -12.42 3.47 -11.26
N HIS A 77 -12.73 3.23 -12.54
CA HIS A 77 -12.95 1.89 -13.07
C HIS A 77 -12.46 1.78 -14.54
N PRO A 78 -11.71 0.72 -14.91
CA PRO A 78 -11.10 -0.27 -14.00
C PRO A 78 -10.02 0.40 -13.14
N VAL A 79 -9.61 -0.25 -12.04
CA VAL A 79 -8.61 0.32 -11.12
C VAL A 79 -7.70 -0.76 -10.56
N TRP A 80 -6.42 -0.45 -10.40
CA TRP A 80 -5.47 -1.31 -9.74
C TRP A 80 -5.52 -1.08 -8.23
N TRP A 81 -5.71 -2.16 -7.48
CA TRP A 81 -5.77 -2.18 -6.02
C TRP A 81 -4.45 -2.67 -5.46
N VAL A 82 -3.84 -1.89 -4.57
CA VAL A 82 -2.69 -2.30 -3.77
C VAL A 82 -3.03 -2.08 -2.30
N GLU A 83 -2.84 -3.11 -1.49
CA GLU A 83 -3.19 -3.11 -0.07
C GLU A 83 -1.91 -3.11 0.77
N SER A 84 -1.78 -2.12 1.63
CA SER A 84 -0.69 -1.99 2.60
C SER A 84 -1.25 -2.14 4.00
N ARG A 85 -0.71 -3.08 4.77
CA ARG A 85 -1.09 -3.35 6.17
C ARG A 85 0.01 -2.93 7.13
N ALA A 86 -0.33 -2.14 8.14
CA ALA A 86 0.62 -1.64 9.13
C ALA A 86 0.09 -1.82 10.57
N PRO A 87 0.98 -1.97 11.58
CA PRO A 87 0.59 -1.97 13.00
C PRO A 87 -0.06 -0.63 13.43
N ASP A 88 -1.16 -0.69 14.18
CA ASP A 88 -1.94 0.50 14.61
C ASP A 88 -1.23 1.42 15.62
N GLU A 89 -0.40 0.83 16.48
CA GLU A 89 0.21 1.53 17.63
C GLU A 89 1.66 1.95 17.34
N ASP A 90 1.99 2.07 16.06
CA ASP A 90 3.32 2.38 15.57
C ASP A 90 3.28 3.58 14.62
N PRO A 91 3.54 4.81 15.11
CA PRO A 91 3.49 6.02 14.31
C PRO A 91 4.48 6.00 13.13
N GLU A 92 5.58 5.26 13.27
CA GLU A 92 6.59 5.13 12.24
C GLU A 92 6.08 4.21 11.12
N ALA A 93 5.47 3.08 11.47
CA ALA A 93 4.83 2.20 10.51
C ALA A 93 3.73 2.92 9.74
N GLU A 94 2.95 3.76 10.42
CA GLU A 94 1.93 4.59 9.77
C GLU A 94 2.53 5.57 8.78
N ALA A 95 3.58 6.30 9.17
CA ALA A 95 4.25 7.24 8.28
C ALA A 95 4.80 6.54 7.02
N VAL A 96 5.41 5.36 7.18
CA VAL A 96 5.95 4.58 6.05
C VAL A 96 4.82 4.05 5.15
N ALA A 97 3.72 3.54 5.72
CA ALA A 97 2.59 3.06 4.93
C ALA A 97 1.95 4.17 4.10
N ARG A 98 1.80 5.37 4.69
CA ARG A 98 1.30 6.56 3.98
C ARG A 98 2.26 6.98 2.88
N ALA A 99 3.55 7.13 3.18
CA ALA A 99 4.56 7.53 2.20
C ALA A 99 4.64 6.56 1.01
N PHE A 100 4.60 5.25 1.26
CA PHE A 100 4.57 4.24 0.20
C PHE A 100 3.34 4.38 -0.68
N THR A 101 2.16 4.51 -0.07
CA THR A 101 0.89 4.62 -0.81
C THR A 101 0.83 5.94 -1.60
N GLU A 102 1.33 7.04 -1.05
CA GLU A 102 1.43 8.33 -1.73
C GLU A 102 2.38 8.27 -2.93
N ALA A 103 3.56 7.64 -2.79
CA ALA A 103 4.48 7.45 -3.90
C ALA A 103 3.86 6.58 -5.01
N LEU A 104 3.16 5.52 -4.62
CA LEU A 104 2.48 4.61 -5.53
C LEU A 104 1.39 5.35 -6.34
N VAL A 105 0.46 6.01 -5.65
CA VAL A 105 -0.65 6.75 -6.28
C VAL A 105 -0.13 7.96 -7.07
N GLY A 106 0.90 8.65 -6.58
CA GLY A 106 1.54 9.76 -7.28
C GLY A 106 2.17 9.33 -8.61
N GLY A 107 2.75 8.14 -8.67
CA GLY A 107 3.36 7.58 -9.88
C GLY A 107 2.36 7.07 -10.92
N THR A 108 1.18 6.61 -10.48
CA THR A 108 0.17 6.00 -11.36
C THR A 108 -1.08 6.86 -11.59
N GLY A 109 -1.20 7.99 -10.89
CA GLY A 109 -2.47 8.65 -10.64
C GLY A 109 -3.44 7.80 -9.80
N GLY A 110 -4.55 8.40 -9.40
CA GLY A 110 -5.63 7.72 -8.68
C GLY A 110 -5.90 8.30 -7.29
N LEU A 111 -6.31 7.45 -6.35
CA LEU A 111 -6.75 7.83 -5.01
C LEU A 111 -6.20 6.86 -3.96
N SER A 112 -6.18 7.27 -2.71
CA SER A 112 -5.93 6.38 -1.58
C SER A 112 -7.09 6.39 -0.59
N TRP A 113 -7.21 5.30 0.16
CA TRP A 113 -8.17 5.16 1.26
C TRP A 113 -7.48 4.54 2.47
N SER A 114 -7.88 4.95 3.67
CA SER A 114 -7.34 4.45 4.94
C SER A 114 -8.49 3.93 5.79
N SER A 115 -8.33 2.75 6.39
CA SER A 115 -9.29 2.23 7.38
C SER A 115 -9.17 2.90 8.75
N ARG A 116 -8.23 3.84 8.87
CA ARG A 116 -7.91 4.63 10.05
C ARG A 116 -8.08 6.12 9.77
#